data_AF-A0A820P468-F1
#
_entry.id   AF-A0A820P468-F1
#
_cell.length_a   1.000
_cell.length_b   1.000
_cell.length_c   1.000
_cell.angle_alpha   90.00
_cell.angle_beta   90.00
_cell.angle_gamma   90.00
#
_symmetry.space_group_name_H-M   'P 1'
#
loop_
_entity.id
_entity.type
_entity.pdbx_description
1 polymer ?
#
loop_
_entity_poly.entity_id
_entity_poly.type
_entity_poly.pdbx_seq_one_letter_code
_entity_poly.pdbx_strand_id
1 'polypeptide(L)'
;ITEKKKQNSSNSLKSIPGKTPSNTGTSSSTTTATTSTRSKHLQPILVEDKGYYQLGSDVSSAEIFSLSVTIRSAKNLTHLISSSIDLNTQVGYFFDFKFFDNKIKTEIFHNLIQPEFYPER
;
A
#
# COMPACT_ATOMS: atom_id res chain seq x y z
N ILE A 1 -58.91 -1.38 -21.51
CA ILE A 1 -58.69 -1.67 -22.94
C ILE A 1 -57.77 -2.88 -23.03
N THR A 2 -58.31 -3.91 -23.66
CA THR A 2 -57.74 -5.19 -24.15
C THR A 2 -56.41 -4.95 -24.90
N GLU A 3 -55.38 -5.79 -24.87
CA GLU A 3 -55.24 -6.99 -25.72
C GLU A 3 -53.96 -7.80 -25.44
N LYS A 4 -54.08 -9.11 -25.70
CA LYS A 4 -53.03 -10.13 -25.83
C LYS A 4 -52.50 -10.21 -27.27
N LYS A 5 -51.23 -10.64 -27.46
CA LYS A 5 -50.73 -11.57 -28.51
C LYS A 5 -49.22 -11.74 -28.29
N LYS A 6 -48.57 -12.90 -28.07
CA LYS A 6 -48.54 -14.27 -28.65
C LYS A 6 -48.18 -14.33 -30.14
N GLN A 7 -46.97 -14.83 -30.43
CA GLN A 7 -46.56 -15.81 -31.46
C GLN A 7 -45.01 -15.75 -31.56
N ASN A 8 -44.24 -16.76 -31.15
CA ASN A 8 -44.05 -18.12 -31.68
C ASN A 8 -43.50 -18.12 -33.12
N SER A 9 -42.23 -18.52 -33.29
CA SER A 9 -41.86 -19.55 -34.28
C SER A 9 -40.39 -19.95 -34.18
N SER A 10 -40.24 -21.26 -34.01
CA SER A 10 -39.06 -22.11 -34.14
C SER A 10 -38.42 -22.06 -35.53
N ASN A 11 -37.11 -22.36 -35.61
CA ASN A 11 -36.62 -23.36 -36.56
C ASN A 11 -35.28 -23.96 -36.10
N SER A 12 -35.28 -25.28 -36.00
CA SER A 12 -34.13 -26.15 -35.77
C SER A 12 -33.77 -26.81 -37.10
N LEU A 13 -32.48 -26.87 -37.43
CA LEU A 13 -31.95 -27.78 -38.44
C LEU A 13 -30.76 -28.55 -37.86
N LYS A 14 -30.98 -29.87 -37.75
CA LYS A 14 -30.09 -31.03 -37.65
C LYS A 14 -29.05 -31.02 -38.81
N SER A 15 -27.88 -31.68 -38.87
CA SER A 15 -27.11 -32.65 -38.04
C SER A 15 -25.84 -33.16 -38.80
N ILE A 16 -24.88 -33.77 -38.06
CA ILE A 16 -23.85 -34.84 -38.38
C ILE A 16 -22.54 -34.49 -39.18
N PRO A 17 -21.48 -35.37 -39.25
CA PRO A 17 -20.25 -35.29 -38.44
C PRO A 17 -18.90 -35.34 -39.21
N GLY A 18 -17.80 -35.12 -38.48
CA GLY A 18 -16.51 -35.79 -38.71
C GLY A 18 -15.44 -34.99 -39.46
N LYS A 19 -14.24 -34.93 -38.87
CA LYS A 19 -12.97 -35.43 -39.42
C LYS A 19 -11.78 -34.68 -38.78
N THR A 20 -11.01 -35.41 -37.96
CA THR A 20 -9.67 -35.03 -37.53
C THR A 20 -8.74 -34.87 -38.74
N PRO A 21 -7.77 -33.95 -38.69
CA PRO A 21 -6.41 -34.43 -38.88
C PRO A 21 -5.43 -33.85 -37.86
N SER A 22 -4.62 -34.76 -37.32
CA SER A 22 -3.33 -34.49 -36.69
C SER A 22 -2.41 -33.75 -37.65
N ASN A 23 -1.76 -32.67 -37.19
CA ASN A 23 -0.54 -32.19 -37.82
C ASN A 23 0.49 -31.81 -36.76
N THR A 24 1.51 -32.64 -36.64
CA THR A 24 2.80 -32.38 -35.98
C THR A 24 3.58 -31.35 -36.79
N GLY A 25 3.96 -30.24 -36.17
CA GLY A 25 4.79 -29.20 -36.77
C GLY A 25 5.48 -28.34 -35.72
N THR A 26 6.80 -28.43 -35.73
CA THR A 26 7.76 -27.91 -34.75
C THR A 26 8.06 -26.41 -34.93
N SER A 27 8.18 -25.72 -33.79
CA SER A 27 9.02 -24.53 -33.50
C SER A 27 8.58 -23.10 -33.86
N SER A 28 8.82 -22.26 -32.85
CA SER A 28 8.99 -20.79 -32.84
C SER A 28 7.73 -19.91 -32.81
N SER A 29 6.88 -20.11 -31.80
CA SER A 29 6.23 -18.93 -31.22
C SER A 29 7.26 -18.23 -30.34
N THR A 30 7.95 -17.24 -30.90
CA THR A 30 8.53 -16.15 -30.11
C THR A 30 7.36 -15.46 -29.43
N THR A 31 6.94 -16.00 -28.29
CA THR A 31 6.11 -15.27 -27.35
C THR A 31 7.04 -14.24 -26.77
N THR A 32 7.10 -13.07 -27.43
CA THR A 32 7.54 -11.84 -26.79
C THR A 32 6.58 -11.66 -25.63
N ALA A 33 6.91 -12.23 -24.50
CA ALA A 33 6.26 -11.96 -23.24
C ALA A 33 6.59 -10.51 -22.95
N THR A 34 5.76 -9.60 -23.45
CA THR A 34 5.50 -8.34 -22.79
C THR A 34 4.96 -8.72 -21.41
N THR A 35 5.87 -9.07 -20.50
CA THR A 35 5.62 -8.95 -19.07
C THR A 35 5.36 -7.47 -18.87
N SER A 36 4.09 -7.11 -19.00
CA SER A 36 3.50 -6.00 -18.27
C SER A 36 4.00 -6.20 -16.84
N THR A 37 5.03 -5.44 -16.49
CA THR A 37 5.59 -5.39 -15.16
C THR A 37 4.53 -4.73 -14.31
N ARG A 38 3.54 -5.53 -13.90
CA ARG A 38 2.72 -5.23 -12.75
C ARG A 38 3.74 -4.99 -11.65
N SER A 39 3.88 -3.74 -11.24
CA SER A 39 4.71 -3.37 -10.10
C SER A 39 4.22 -4.24 -8.95
N LYS A 40 5.00 -5.28 -8.61
CA LYS A 40 4.83 -5.96 -7.34
C LYS A 40 4.99 -4.84 -6.33
N HIS A 41 3.98 -4.61 -5.49
CA HIS A 41 4.04 -3.57 -4.48
C HIS A 41 5.32 -3.78 -3.66
N LEU A 42 6.24 -2.82 -3.72
CA LEU A 42 7.42 -2.82 -2.87
C LEU A 42 6.92 -2.62 -1.44
N GLN A 43 7.25 -3.55 -0.55
CA GLN A 43 6.85 -3.52 0.85
C GLN A 43 8.09 -3.71 1.73
N PRO A 44 8.22 -2.94 2.82
CA PRO A 44 9.25 -3.16 3.82
C PRO A 44 8.96 -4.44 4.60
N ILE A 45 9.94 -5.34 4.68
CA ILE A 45 9.85 -6.58 5.46
C ILE A 45 10.86 -6.51 6.60
N LEU A 46 10.40 -6.58 7.85
CA LEU A 46 11.28 -6.59 9.02
C LEU A 46 12.04 -7.92 9.09
N VAL A 47 13.37 -7.84 9.13
CA VAL A 47 14.27 -8.97 9.37
C VAL A 47 14.73 -8.87 10.83
N GLU A 48 13.93 -9.45 11.73
CA GLU A 48 14.04 -9.25 13.20
C GLU A 48 15.40 -9.66 13.77
N ASP A 49 15.97 -10.76 13.28
CA ASP A 49 17.26 -11.30 13.72
C ASP A 49 18.43 -10.37 13.38
N LYS A 50 18.28 -9.52 12.34
CA LYS A 50 19.31 -8.59 11.88
C LYS A 50 19.01 -7.12 12.17
N GLY A 51 17.78 -6.80 12.61
CA GLY A 51 17.38 -5.45 13.01
C GLY A 51 17.26 -4.43 11.86
N TYR A 52 16.94 -4.87 10.64
CA TYR A 52 16.71 -3.96 9.50
C TYR A 52 15.43 -4.31 8.72
N TYR A 53 14.97 -3.35 7.90
CA TYR A 53 13.91 -3.58 6.93
C TYR A 53 14.49 -3.89 5.56
N GLN A 54 14.11 -5.03 4.98
CA GLN A 54 14.44 -5.37 3.62
C GLN A 54 13.43 -4.76 2.65
N LEU A 55 13.95 -4.11 1.62
CA LEU A 55 13.15 -3.58 0.51
C LEU A 55 13.53 -4.36 -0.76
N GLY A 56 12.56 -5.07 -1.34
CA GLY A 56 12.78 -5.84 -2.56
C GLY A 56 13.35 -7.24 -2.32
N SER A 57 13.84 -7.87 -3.38
CA SER A 57 14.39 -9.23 -3.33
C SER A 57 15.71 -9.29 -2.58
N ASP A 58 15.90 -10.35 -1.79
CA ASP A 58 17.19 -10.63 -1.16
C ASP A 58 18.19 -11.01 -2.25
N VAL A 59 19.21 -10.17 -2.44
CA VAL A 59 20.24 -10.36 -3.45
C VAL A 59 21.60 -10.25 -2.78
N SER A 60 22.57 -11.00 -3.29
CA SER A 60 23.93 -11.08 -2.74
C SER A 60 24.69 -9.74 -2.71
N SER A 61 24.16 -8.68 -3.35
CA SER A 61 24.74 -7.35 -3.43
C SER A 61 23.76 -6.25 -2.98
N ALA A 62 23.04 -6.47 -1.88
CA ALA A 62 22.17 -5.45 -1.31
C ALA A 62 22.98 -4.32 -0.65
N GLU A 63 22.58 -3.08 -0.90
CA GLU A 63 23.13 -1.89 -0.24
C GLU A 63 22.40 -1.62 1.08
N ILE A 64 23.12 -1.07 2.06
CA ILE A 64 22.57 -0.70 3.36
C ILE A 64 22.28 0.80 3.38
N PHE A 65 21.06 1.16 3.76
CA PHE A 65 20.63 2.55 3.92
C PHE A 65 20.20 2.81 5.36
N SER A 66 20.46 4.03 5.85
CA SER A 66 19.87 4.54 7.08
C SER A 66 18.88 5.63 6.73
N LEU A 67 17.65 5.49 7.22
CA LEU A 67 16.60 6.48 7.06
C LEU A 67 16.22 7.00 8.46
N SER A 68 16.43 8.29 8.69
CA SER A 68 16.18 8.96 9.97
C SER A 68 15.11 10.04 9.81
N VAL A 69 14.29 10.22 10.84
CA VAL A 69 13.28 11.30 10.91
C VAL A 69 13.62 12.19 12.08
N THR A 70 13.68 13.51 11.86
CA THR A 70 14.02 14.46 12.93
C THR A 70 12.94 15.50 13.09
N ILE A 71 12.38 15.60 14.31
CA ILE A 71 11.44 16.67 14.67
C ILE A 71 12.23 17.75 15.39
N ARG A 72 12.39 18.92 14.74
CA ARG A 72 13.21 20.02 15.29
C ARG A 72 12.37 21.10 15.98
N SER A 73 11.22 21.45 15.42
CA SER A 73 10.38 22.52 15.94
C SER A 73 8.94 22.37 15.47
N ALA A 74 8.04 22.98 16.23
CA ALA A 74 6.64 23.09 15.90
C ALA A 74 6.13 24.49 16.28
N LYS A 75 5.12 24.99 15.56
CA LYS A 75 4.50 26.30 15.80
C LYS A 75 2.99 26.19 15.65
N ASN A 76 2.27 27.12 16.27
CA ASN A 76 0.82 27.22 16.19
C ASN A 76 0.08 25.95 16.63
N LEU A 77 0.66 25.17 17.56
CA LEU A 77 0.02 23.94 18.03
C LEU A 77 -1.27 24.23 18.81
N THR A 78 -1.41 25.43 19.37
CA THR A 78 -2.65 25.90 20.00
C THR A 78 -3.84 25.92 19.05
N HIS A 79 -3.64 26.07 17.74
CA HIS A 79 -4.75 26.07 16.76
C HIS A 79 -5.34 24.68 16.53
N LEU A 80 -4.65 23.62 16.95
CA LEU A 80 -5.13 22.24 16.83
C LEU A 80 -6.02 21.83 17.99
N ILE A 81 -6.03 22.61 19.08
CA ILE A 81 -6.78 22.32 20.30
C ILE A 81 -8.04 23.20 20.31
N SER A 82 -9.18 22.58 20.62
CA SER A 82 -10.43 23.34 20.79
C SER A 82 -10.29 24.31 21.97
N SER A 83 -10.84 25.51 21.84
CA SER A 83 -10.75 26.55 22.88
C SER A 83 -11.44 26.19 24.20
N SER A 84 -12.29 25.16 24.20
CA SER A 84 -12.96 24.62 25.38
C SER A 84 -12.11 23.61 26.16
N ILE A 85 -10.93 23.23 25.65
CA ILE A 85 -9.99 22.34 26.33
C ILE A 85 -8.96 23.19 27.06
N ASP A 86 -8.86 23.00 28.38
CA ASP A 86 -7.83 23.66 29.18
C ASP A 86 -6.44 23.22 28.73
N LEU A 87 -5.64 24.17 28.25
CA LEU A 87 -4.26 23.92 27.82
C LEU A 87 -3.32 23.57 28.98
N ASN A 88 -3.75 23.81 30.22
CA ASN A 88 -3.04 23.47 31.46
C ASN A 88 -3.29 22.01 31.88
N THR A 89 -3.09 21.07 30.95
CA THR A 89 -3.17 19.64 31.30
C THR A 89 -1.85 19.21 31.95
N GLN A 90 -1.92 18.57 33.13
CA GLN A 90 -0.76 17.92 33.73
C GLN A 90 -0.23 16.73 32.89
N VAL A 91 -0.92 16.38 31.81
CA VAL A 91 -0.70 15.17 31.00
C VAL A 91 0.30 15.40 29.86
N GLY A 92 0.57 16.66 29.48
CA GLY A 92 1.53 17.03 28.43
C GLY A 92 1.15 16.52 27.03
N TYR A 93 2.04 16.77 26.07
CA TYR A 93 1.86 16.48 24.64
C TYR A 93 3.09 15.78 24.07
N PHE A 94 2.91 14.97 23.03
CA PHE A 94 4.00 14.27 22.33
C PHE A 94 3.61 14.04 20.87
N PHE A 95 4.59 13.72 20.02
CA PHE A 95 4.34 13.27 18.65
C PHE A 95 4.26 11.74 18.63
N ASP A 96 3.20 11.20 18.01
CA ASP A 96 3.00 9.76 17.78
C ASP A 96 2.99 9.52 16.28
N PHE A 97 3.95 8.74 15.77
CA PHE A 97 4.01 8.39 14.36
C PHE A 97 4.49 6.96 14.15
N LYS A 98 4.19 6.43 12.96
CA LYS A 98 4.69 5.13 12.53
C LYS A 98 5.79 5.29 11.49
N PHE A 99 6.84 4.50 11.66
CA PHE A 99 7.92 4.38 10.70
C PHE A 99 8.05 2.92 10.30
N PHE A 100 7.56 2.61 9.10
CA PHE A 100 7.11 1.25 8.74
C PHE A 100 6.12 0.74 9.80
N ASP A 101 6.37 -0.45 10.35
CA ASP A 101 5.54 -1.03 11.39
C ASP A 101 5.98 -0.65 12.82
N ASN A 102 7.03 0.17 12.96
CA ASN A 102 7.46 0.66 14.27
C ASN A 102 6.63 1.86 14.69
N LYS A 103 6.14 1.82 15.93
CA LYS A 103 5.48 2.95 16.57
C LYS A 103 6.49 3.76 17.37
N ILE A 104 6.61 5.05 17.08
CA ILE A 104 7.51 5.98 17.76
C ILE A 104 6.69 7.01 18.50
N LYS A 105 7.11 7.32 19.72
CA LYS A 105 6.61 8.41 20.53
C LYS A 105 7.79 9.26 20.98
N THR A 106 7.68 10.57 20.83
CA THR A 106 8.70 11.49 21.33
C THR A 106 8.54 11.73 22.83
N GLU A 107 9.53 12.39 23.41
CA GLU A 107 9.43 12.98 24.75
C GLU A 107 8.23 13.93 24.89
N ILE A 108 7.76 14.05 26.14
CA ILE A 108 6.61 14.88 26.49
C ILE A 108 7.02 16.35 26.61
N PHE A 109 6.26 17.25 25.97
CA PHE A 109 6.38 18.69 26.11
C PHE A 109 5.03 19.31 26.51
N HIS A 110 5.04 20.49 27.15
CA HIS A 110 3.83 21.06 27.75
C HIS A 110 3.40 22.38 27.10
N ASN A 111 4.35 23.15 26.57
CA ASN A 111 4.07 24.46 26.00
C ASN A 111 3.69 24.35 24.51
N LEU A 112 2.42 24.61 24.18
CA LEU A 112 1.93 24.59 22.79
C LEU A 112 2.14 25.91 22.03
N ILE A 113 2.41 27.02 22.74
CA ILE A 113 2.71 28.32 22.12
C ILE A 113 4.16 28.34 21.64
N GLN A 114 5.06 27.88 22.50
CA GLN A 114 6.48 27.74 22.23
C GLN A 114 6.95 26.36 22.73
N PRO A 115 6.85 25.33 21.87
CA PRO A 115 7.31 23.99 22.21
C PRO A 115 8.82 23.97 22.43
N GLU A 116 9.24 23.54 23.61
CA GLU A 116 10.63 23.33 23.97
C GLU A 116 10.88 21.84 24.08
N PHE A 117 11.43 21.26 23.02
CA PHE A 117 11.91 19.88 23.00
C PHE A 117 13.22 19.82 22.22
N TYR A 118 14.11 18.92 22.64
CA TYR A 118 15.36 18.68 21.91
C TYR A 118 15.07 17.99 20.57
N PRO A 119 15.84 18.28 19.50
CA PRO A 119 15.73 17.53 18.26
C PRO A 119 16.04 16.05 18.50
N GLU A 120 15.06 15.18 18.29
CA GLU A 120 15.17 13.72 18.41
C GLU A 120 15.31 13.09 17.01
N ARG A 121 16.08 11.99 16.87
CA ARG A 121 16.42 11.34 15.58
C ARG A 121 16.03 9.88 15.54
#